data_AF-A0A0H5CHR3-F1
#
_entry.id   AF-A0A0H5CHR3-F1
#
_cell.length_a   1.000
_cell.length_b   1.000
_cell.length_c   1.000
_cell.angle_alpha   90.00
_cell.angle_beta   90.00
_cell.angle_gamma   90.00
#
_symmetry.space_group_name_H-M   'P 1'
#
loop_
_entity.id
_entity.type
_entity.pdbx_description
1 polymer ?
#
loop_
_entity_poly.entity_id
_entity_poly.type
_entity_poly.pdbx_seq_one_letter_code
_entity_poly.pdbx_strand_id
1 'polypeptide(L)'
;MRMPSLGSGVSLPPTETLTERTQVAISQPEVIREFLCPLDEHTGDRILVQRDVIKGAIECSLADQLFIIAGPSALRDPLQSIGCMKWIRSKNEALSNVRVLMNLSIDRMAILSDRETVQPYYLTHGLVSTRLHLLELARHVALVGGVTDPILQVYFEDLYSFGLFYDLDNDCMTNLLSNSPFGIAILDRHFNTCQVELLSRQIQQCFEVQRLHLGVMGLGQIGMVLSKGNSDVVIAIGLDLLSEMMDQVSSSSNRYKFLVDLGITSTCQEYKDKSRKLKRILEAVHRTEIFGFMINSGELYTTTATSTACVDDYVDSHSYLSMSSDLHISRKNNGSISKSMISALQSSYSKVASLVKMNDISNADNGCGSQPQELYYADKLITDIDSYFHLVL
;
A
#
# COMPACT_ATOMS: atom_id res chain seq x y z
N MET A 1 -21.19 44.97 59.51
CA MET A 1 -20.32 44.37 58.48
C MET A 1 -20.95 43.06 58.02
N ARG A 2 -21.55 43.05 56.82
CA ARG A 2 -22.11 41.85 56.19
C ARG A 2 -21.05 41.24 55.29
N MET A 3 -20.87 39.93 55.36
CA MET A 3 -20.05 39.17 54.40
C MET A 3 -20.70 39.17 53.01
N PRO A 4 -19.94 39.24 51.91
CA PRO A 4 -20.44 38.94 50.59
C PRO A 4 -20.37 37.44 50.29
N SER A 5 -21.43 36.96 49.64
CA SER A 5 -21.70 35.61 49.16
C SER A 5 -20.77 35.16 48.02
N LEU A 6 -20.55 33.84 47.93
CA LEU A 6 -19.93 33.16 46.79
C LEU A 6 -20.61 33.55 45.47
N GLY A 7 -19.82 34.12 44.56
CA GLY A 7 -20.16 34.25 43.15
C GLY A 7 -19.92 32.93 42.43
N SER A 8 -20.96 32.46 41.74
CA SER A 8 -20.99 31.29 40.88
C SER A 8 -19.85 31.28 39.86
N GLY A 9 -19.22 30.11 39.70
CA GLY A 9 -18.24 29.85 38.65
C GLY A 9 -18.79 30.21 37.28
N VAL A 10 -18.10 31.13 36.60
CA VAL A 10 -18.25 31.34 35.17
C VAL A 10 -17.46 30.23 34.50
N SER A 11 -18.14 29.17 34.06
CA SER A 11 -17.55 28.27 33.07
C SER A 11 -17.39 29.08 31.79
N LEU A 12 -16.14 29.36 31.41
CA LEU A 12 -15.85 29.78 30.05
C LEU A 12 -16.44 28.73 29.09
N PRO A 13 -17.20 29.12 28.06
CA PRO A 13 -17.69 28.15 27.08
C PRO A 13 -16.49 27.49 26.40
N PRO A 14 -16.59 26.21 26.01
CA PRO A 14 -15.53 25.58 25.25
C PRO A 14 -15.37 26.36 23.96
N THR A 15 -14.15 26.87 23.72
CA THR A 15 -13.69 27.27 22.40
C THR A 15 -13.58 26.01 21.54
N GLU A 16 -14.73 25.46 21.14
CA GLU A 16 -14.82 24.56 19.99
C GLU A 16 -14.40 25.38 18.77
N THR A 17 -13.32 24.94 18.15
CA THR A 17 -12.73 25.60 16.99
C THR A 17 -13.77 25.66 15.86
N LEU A 18 -14.04 26.86 15.38
CA LEU A 18 -15.03 27.25 14.35
C LEU A 18 -14.83 26.63 12.95
N THR A 19 -14.12 25.52 12.82
CA THR A 19 -13.90 24.77 11.57
C THR A 19 -14.09 23.26 11.73
N GLU A 20 -14.71 22.78 12.81
CA GLU A 20 -15.08 21.37 12.92
C GLU A 20 -16.17 21.02 11.91
N ARG A 21 -15.75 20.38 10.81
CA ARG A 21 -16.67 19.63 9.95
C ARG A 21 -17.12 18.39 10.72
N THR A 22 -18.39 18.03 10.54
CA THR A 22 -19.12 16.92 11.17
C THR A 22 -18.21 15.78 11.65
N GLN A 23 -18.19 15.53 12.96
CA GLN A 23 -17.54 14.34 13.51
C GLN A 23 -18.41 13.11 13.22
N VAL A 24 -17.84 12.09 12.57
CA VAL A 24 -18.54 10.84 12.25
C VAL A 24 -17.85 9.70 12.98
N ALA A 25 -18.62 8.92 13.74
CA ALA A 25 -18.11 7.72 14.37
C ALA A 25 -17.75 6.67 13.30
N ILE A 26 -16.55 6.14 13.37
CA ILE A 26 -16.06 5.07 12.49
C ILE A 26 -16.34 3.72 13.16
N SER A 27 -16.67 2.70 12.36
CA SER A 27 -16.92 1.34 12.87
C SER A 27 -15.65 0.74 13.47
N GLN A 28 -15.74 0.06 14.62
CA GLN A 28 -14.58 -0.48 15.33
C GLN A 28 -13.76 -1.47 14.47
N PRO A 29 -12.42 -1.40 14.51
CA PRO A 29 -11.56 -2.31 13.74
C PRO A 29 -11.85 -3.80 13.94
N GLU A 30 -11.99 -4.26 15.18
CA GLU A 30 -12.30 -5.67 15.51
C GLU A 30 -13.62 -6.12 14.89
N VAL A 31 -14.65 -5.27 14.92
CA VAL A 31 -15.94 -5.58 14.28
C VAL A 31 -15.76 -5.81 12.78
N ILE A 32 -14.98 -4.96 12.11
CA ILE A 32 -14.70 -5.13 10.69
C ILE A 32 -13.84 -6.39 10.44
N ARG A 33 -12.77 -6.59 11.22
CA ARG A 33 -11.75 -7.61 10.98
C ARG A 33 -12.17 -9.01 11.39
N GLU A 34 -12.99 -9.16 12.42
CA GLU A 34 -13.35 -10.47 12.97
C GLU A 34 -14.75 -10.90 12.56
N PHE A 35 -15.67 -9.95 12.30
CA PHE A 35 -17.08 -10.26 12.07
C PHE A 35 -17.57 -9.90 10.67
N LEU A 36 -17.27 -8.71 10.14
CA LEU A 36 -17.80 -8.28 8.84
C LEU A 36 -16.97 -8.82 7.67
N CYS A 37 -15.65 -8.81 7.80
CA CYS A 37 -14.70 -9.11 6.74
C CYS A 37 -13.51 -9.90 7.32
N PRO A 38 -13.75 -11.13 7.80
CA PRO A 38 -12.69 -11.97 8.35
C PRO A 38 -11.66 -12.36 7.30
N LEU A 39 -10.39 -12.33 7.72
CA LEU A 39 -9.30 -12.96 6.99
C LEU A 39 -9.46 -14.48 7.12
N ASP A 40 -9.57 -15.18 5.99
CA ASP A 40 -9.61 -16.64 6.00
C ASP A 40 -8.24 -17.23 6.31
N GLU A 41 -8.22 -18.37 7.00
CA GLU A 41 -7.01 -19.03 7.51
C GLU A 41 -5.99 -19.30 6.41
N HIS A 42 -6.44 -19.78 5.25
CA HIS A 42 -5.56 -20.07 4.11
C HIS A 42 -4.87 -18.81 3.57
N THR A 43 -5.60 -17.70 3.43
CA THR A 43 -5.01 -16.43 3.00
C THR A 43 -4.08 -15.87 4.08
N GLY A 44 -4.45 -15.98 5.35
CA GLY A 44 -3.61 -15.59 6.49
C GLY A 44 -2.27 -16.33 6.51
N ASP A 45 -2.28 -17.65 6.39
CA ASP A 45 -1.05 -18.46 6.35
C ASP A 45 -0.14 -18.07 5.19
N ARG A 46 -0.72 -17.79 4.02
CA ARG A 46 0.06 -17.33 2.85
C ARG A 46 0.72 -15.98 3.10
N ILE A 47 0.03 -15.04 3.74
CA ILE A 47 0.60 -13.74 4.09
C ILE A 47 1.75 -13.93 5.09
N LEU A 48 1.59 -14.79 6.10
CA LEU A 48 2.64 -15.09 7.07
C LEU A 48 3.88 -15.69 6.41
N VAL A 49 3.70 -16.69 5.54
CA VAL A 49 4.80 -17.29 4.77
C VAL A 49 5.52 -16.22 3.92
N GLN A 50 4.78 -15.31 3.29
CA GLN A 50 5.38 -14.23 2.51
C GLN A 50 6.18 -13.27 3.40
N ARG A 51 5.66 -12.92 4.58
CA ARG A 51 6.39 -12.07 5.55
C ARG A 51 7.69 -12.74 5.99
N ASP A 52 7.66 -14.04 6.26
CA ASP A 52 8.86 -14.79 6.66
C ASP A 52 9.90 -14.84 5.54
N VAL A 53 9.47 -15.04 4.29
CA VAL A 53 10.36 -15.00 3.12
C VAL A 53 10.98 -13.62 2.93
N ILE A 54 10.17 -12.55 3.06
CA ILE A 54 10.65 -11.17 2.94
C ILE A 54 11.61 -10.84 4.08
N LYS A 55 11.27 -11.22 5.31
CA LYS A 55 12.14 -11.06 6.48
C LYS A 55 13.47 -11.77 6.27
N GLY A 56 13.45 -13.03 5.84
CA GLY A 56 14.66 -13.76 5.48
C GLY A 56 15.46 -13.05 4.40
N ALA A 57 14.81 -12.40 3.43
CA ALA A 57 15.49 -11.60 2.42
C ALA A 57 16.07 -10.28 2.93
N ILE A 58 15.56 -9.72 4.03
CA ILE A 58 16.14 -8.54 4.69
C ILE A 58 17.35 -8.96 5.53
N GLU A 59 17.23 -10.03 6.30
CA GLU A 59 18.24 -10.47 7.27
C GLU A 59 19.40 -11.27 6.64
N CYS A 60 19.13 -12.12 5.64
CA CYS A 60 20.13 -13.02 5.08
C CYS A 60 20.86 -12.39 3.89
N SER A 61 22.20 -12.44 3.91
CA SER A 61 23.05 -12.00 2.80
C SER A 61 22.92 -12.89 1.54
N LEU A 62 22.51 -14.15 1.70
CA LEU A 62 22.41 -15.15 0.61
C LEU A 62 21.01 -15.28 0.00
N ALA A 63 20.16 -14.26 0.10
CA ALA A 63 18.79 -14.35 -0.44
C ALA A 63 18.80 -14.53 -1.96
N ASP A 64 18.43 -15.72 -2.46
CA ASP A 64 18.28 -16.10 -3.89
C ASP A 64 17.14 -15.41 -4.63
N GLN A 65 16.48 -14.46 -3.97
CA GLN A 65 15.28 -13.83 -4.46
C GLN A 65 15.36 -12.32 -4.33
N LEU A 66 15.14 -11.65 -5.45
CA LEU A 66 15.02 -10.20 -5.52
C LEU A 66 13.54 -9.80 -5.55
N PHE A 67 13.19 -8.73 -4.85
CA PHE A 67 11.81 -8.25 -4.81
C PHE A 67 11.61 -7.08 -5.76
N ILE A 68 10.47 -7.03 -6.43
CA ILE A 68 10.00 -5.85 -7.15
C ILE A 68 8.67 -5.44 -6.56
N ILE A 69 8.56 -4.19 -6.13
CA ILE A 69 7.31 -3.59 -5.68
C ILE A 69 6.74 -2.82 -6.88
N ALA A 70 5.61 -3.29 -7.43
CA ALA A 70 5.00 -2.71 -8.61
C ALA A 70 3.51 -2.44 -8.42
N GLY A 71 3.01 -1.37 -9.02
CA GLY A 71 1.61 -1.01 -8.96
C GLY A 71 1.36 0.42 -9.40
N PRO A 72 0.10 0.89 -9.35
CA PRO A 72 -0.26 2.26 -9.67
C PRO A 72 0.27 3.26 -8.64
N SER A 73 0.26 4.53 -9.01
CA SER A 73 0.62 5.64 -8.11
C SER A 73 -0.37 5.77 -6.96
N ALA A 74 -1.66 5.55 -7.26
CA ALA A 74 -2.75 5.47 -6.31
C ALA A 74 -3.83 4.54 -6.85
N LEU A 75 -4.44 3.76 -5.96
CA LEU A 75 -5.56 2.93 -6.35
C LEU A 75 -6.81 3.79 -6.53
N ARG A 76 -7.45 3.71 -7.70
CA ARG A 76 -8.64 4.52 -8.04
C ARG A 76 -9.93 3.73 -7.96
N ASP A 77 -9.93 2.54 -8.55
CA ASP A 77 -11.13 1.74 -8.71
C ASP A 77 -10.82 0.23 -8.67
N PRO A 78 -11.83 -0.62 -8.40
CA PRO A 78 -11.63 -2.06 -8.33
C PRO A 78 -11.08 -2.70 -9.62
N LEU A 79 -11.48 -2.22 -10.81
CA LEU A 79 -11.06 -2.82 -12.08
C LEU A 79 -9.56 -2.60 -12.31
N GLN A 80 -9.06 -1.40 -12.01
CA GLN A 80 -7.64 -1.07 -12.06
C GLN A 80 -6.81 -2.05 -11.23
N SER A 81 -7.18 -2.26 -9.96
CA SER A 81 -6.49 -3.23 -9.08
C SER A 81 -6.59 -4.68 -9.57
N ILE A 82 -7.73 -5.10 -10.12
CA ILE A 82 -7.88 -6.47 -10.62
C ILE A 82 -6.97 -6.68 -11.83
N GLY A 83 -6.92 -5.72 -12.75
CA GLY A 83 -5.99 -5.75 -13.89
C GLY A 83 -4.53 -5.78 -13.43
N CYS A 84 -4.17 -4.95 -12.46
CA CYS A 84 -2.84 -4.92 -11.87
C CYS A 84 -2.48 -6.25 -11.19
N MET A 85 -3.39 -6.82 -10.40
CA MET A 85 -3.22 -8.13 -9.76
C MET A 85 -2.97 -9.23 -10.79
N LYS A 86 -3.77 -9.28 -11.86
CA LYS A 86 -3.62 -10.26 -12.95
C LYS A 86 -2.27 -10.12 -13.65
N TRP A 87 -1.87 -8.88 -13.93
CA TRP A 87 -0.55 -8.59 -14.50
C TRP A 87 0.58 -9.07 -13.57
N ILE A 88 0.56 -8.70 -12.29
CA ILE A 88 1.58 -9.12 -11.30
C ILE A 88 1.64 -10.63 -11.16
N ARG A 89 0.48 -11.29 -11.11
CA ARG A 89 0.40 -12.75 -11.06
C ARG A 89 1.06 -13.37 -12.29
N SER A 90 0.76 -12.87 -13.50
CA SER A 90 1.40 -13.36 -14.73
C SER A 90 2.93 -13.20 -14.70
N LYS A 91 3.45 -12.14 -14.07
CA LYS A 91 4.90 -11.95 -13.90
C LYS A 91 5.48 -12.95 -12.91
N ASN A 92 4.84 -13.16 -11.77
CA ASN A 92 5.28 -14.15 -10.79
C ASN A 92 5.24 -15.60 -11.29
N GLU A 93 4.40 -15.91 -12.29
CA GLU A 93 4.37 -17.21 -12.97
C GLU A 93 5.49 -17.33 -14.02
N ALA A 94 5.91 -16.24 -14.65
CA ALA A 94 6.92 -16.23 -15.70
C ALA A 94 8.37 -16.07 -15.19
N LEU A 95 8.57 -15.38 -14.07
CA LEU A 95 9.88 -15.06 -13.51
C LEU A 95 10.34 -16.16 -12.54
N SER A 96 11.65 -16.39 -12.51
CA SER A 96 12.26 -17.47 -11.71
C SER A 96 12.94 -16.96 -10.45
N ASN A 97 13.64 -15.83 -10.54
CA ASN A 97 14.46 -15.30 -9.45
C ASN A 97 13.86 -14.04 -8.81
N VAL A 98 12.92 -13.40 -9.51
CA VAL A 98 12.27 -12.18 -9.06
C VAL A 98 10.86 -12.47 -8.55
N ARG A 99 10.49 -11.86 -7.43
CA ARG A 99 9.10 -11.83 -6.93
C ARG A 99 8.55 -10.42 -7.01
N VAL A 100 7.42 -10.28 -7.69
CA VAL A 100 6.70 -9.02 -7.81
C VAL A 100 5.61 -8.96 -6.73
N LEU A 101 5.66 -7.92 -5.90
CA LEU A 101 4.67 -7.59 -4.87
C LEU A 101 3.80 -6.42 -5.37
N MET A 102 2.51 -6.44 -5.03
CA MET A 102 1.56 -5.42 -5.48
C MET A 102 1.53 -4.22 -4.56
N ASN A 103 1.94 -3.05 -5.07
CA ASN A 103 1.75 -1.78 -4.38
C ASN A 103 0.29 -1.31 -4.51
N LEU A 104 -0.37 -1.07 -3.38
CA LEU A 104 -1.76 -0.66 -3.35
C LEU A 104 -1.97 0.85 -3.21
N SER A 105 -1.04 1.58 -2.58
CA SER A 105 -1.15 3.04 -2.35
C SER A 105 -2.57 3.55 -1.98
N ILE A 106 -3.26 2.88 -1.05
CA ILE A 106 -4.69 3.16 -0.73
C ILE A 106 -4.90 4.43 0.11
N ASP A 107 -3.86 4.87 0.80
CA ASP A 107 -3.83 5.93 1.80
C ASP A 107 -3.33 7.26 1.21
N ARG A 108 -2.89 7.24 -0.04
CA ARG A 108 -2.23 8.38 -0.68
C ARG A 108 -3.23 9.23 -1.44
N MET A 109 -3.18 10.53 -1.16
CA MET A 109 -3.58 11.53 -2.14
C MET A 109 -2.58 11.51 -3.29
N ALA A 110 -3.04 11.24 -4.51
CA ALA A 110 -2.21 11.37 -5.70
C ALA A 110 -2.68 12.53 -6.56
N ILE A 111 -1.73 13.36 -6.98
CA ILE A 111 -1.94 14.36 -8.03
C ILE A 111 -1.44 13.71 -9.32
N LEU A 112 -2.36 13.36 -10.20
CA LEU A 112 -2.04 12.63 -11.43
C LEU A 112 -1.80 13.58 -12.61
N SER A 113 -2.44 14.74 -12.55
CA SER A 113 -2.29 15.84 -13.48
C SER A 113 -2.71 17.14 -12.78
N ASP A 114 -2.48 18.29 -13.41
CA ASP A 114 -2.84 19.62 -12.88
C ASP A 114 -4.34 19.77 -12.52
N ARG A 115 -5.20 18.81 -12.91
CA ARG A 115 -6.65 18.84 -12.70
C ARG A 115 -7.23 17.60 -12.02
N GLU A 116 -6.44 16.56 -11.79
CA GLU A 116 -6.94 15.31 -11.23
C GLU A 116 -6.23 14.98 -9.92
N THR A 117 -7.00 15.03 -8.84
CA THR A 117 -6.56 14.58 -7.51
C THR A 117 -7.36 13.35 -7.13
N VAL A 118 -6.66 12.27 -6.80
CA VAL A 118 -7.26 11.04 -6.30
C VAL A 118 -7.31 11.13 -4.79
N GLN A 119 -8.50 10.97 -4.24
CA GLN A 119 -8.66 10.82 -2.80
C GLN A 119 -8.22 9.41 -2.38
N PRO A 120 -7.75 9.24 -1.13
CA PRO A 120 -7.47 7.92 -0.58
C PRO A 120 -8.63 6.95 -0.81
N TYR A 121 -8.31 5.76 -1.33
CA TYR A 121 -9.28 4.80 -1.84
C TYR A 121 -10.37 4.44 -0.82
N TYR A 122 -10.00 4.34 0.46
CA TYR A 122 -10.91 4.02 1.56
C TYR A 122 -11.89 5.14 1.90
N LEU A 123 -11.56 6.40 1.59
CA LEU A 123 -12.49 7.52 1.76
C LEU A 123 -13.58 7.49 0.68
N THR A 124 -13.23 7.05 -0.53
CA THR A 124 -14.17 6.92 -1.64
C THR A 124 -15.08 5.70 -1.49
N HIS A 125 -14.54 4.55 -1.07
CA HIS A 125 -15.27 3.27 -1.06
C HIS A 125 -15.74 2.81 0.33
N GLY A 126 -15.25 3.45 1.39
CA GLY A 126 -15.48 3.06 2.78
C GLY A 126 -14.55 1.92 3.24
N LEU A 127 -14.31 1.84 4.55
CA LEU A 127 -13.38 0.87 5.16
C LEU A 127 -13.76 -0.59 4.86
N VAL A 128 -15.06 -0.91 4.95
CA VAL A 128 -15.54 -2.28 4.79
C VAL A 128 -15.38 -2.76 3.34
N SER A 129 -15.83 -1.98 2.36
CA SER A 129 -15.68 -2.32 0.94
C SER A 129 -14.21 -2.41 0.55
N THR A 130 -13.38 -1.48 1.07
CA THR A 130 -11.93 -1.52 0.87
C THR A 130 -11.34 -2.81 1.40
N ARG A 131 -11.68 -3.21 2.64
CA ARG A 131 -11.17 -4.44 3.22
C ARG A 131 -11.57 -5.68 2.43
N LEU A 132 -12.85 -5.79 2.03
CA LEU A 132 -13.31 -6.91 1.20
C LEU A 132 -12.55 -7.01 -0.11
N HIS A 133 -12.30 -5.87 -0.74
CA HIS A 133 -11.54 -5.78 -1.96
C HIS A 133 -10.08 -6.21 -1.77
N LEU A 134 -9.42 -5.71 -0.73
CA LEU A 134 -8.05 -6.11 -0.39
C LEU A 134 -7.94 -7.59 -0.02
N LEU A 135 -8.91 -8.15 0.70
CA LEU A 135 -8.98 -9.58 0.98
C LEU A 135 -9.00 -10.41 -0.32
N GLU A 136 -9.77 -9.97 -1.31
CA GLU A 136 -9.82 -10.64 -2.60
C GLU A 136 -8.49 -10.53 -3.35
N LEU A 137 -7.81 -9.39 -3.32
CA LEU A 137 -6.48 -9.25 -3.94
C LEU A 137 -5.42 -10.11 -3.22
N ALA A 138 -5.45 -10.16 -1.89
CA ALA A 138 -4.51 -10.91 -1.05
C ALA A 138 -4.53 -12.42 -1.31
N ARG A 139 -5.68 -12.94 -1.78
CA ARG A 139 -5.81 -14.34 -2.22
C ARG A 139 -4.94 -14.66 -3.43
N HIS A 140 -4.53 -13.69 -4.23
CA HIS A 140 -3.82 -13.93 -5.48
C HIS A 140 -2.38 -13.46 -5.44
N VAL A 141 -2.11 -12.32 -4.80
CA VAL A 141 -0.79 -11.67 -4.79
C VAL A 141 -0.43 -11.13 -3.42
N ALA A 142 0.87 -11.03 -3.15
CA ALA A 142 1.40 -10.36 -1.96
C ALA A 142 1.12 -8.86 -2.05
N LEU A 143 0.58 -8.28 -0.97
CA LEU A 143 0.17 -6.89 -0.94
C LEU A 143 1.19 -6.03 -0.17
N VAL A 144 1.47 -4.85 -0.72
CA VAL A 144 2.30 -3.83 -0.10
C VAL A 144 1.43 -2.64 0.24
N GLY A 145 1.40 -2.29 1.53
CA GLY A 145 0.57 -1.21 2.07
C GLY A 145 1.39 -0.03 2.57
N GLY A 146 0.80 1.16 2.55
CA GLY A 146 1.36 2.34 3.20
C GLY A 146 1.18 2.28 4.72
N VAL A 147 2.21 2.66 5.47
CA VAL A 147 2.20 2.75 6.94
C VAL A 147 2.12 4.22 7.34
N THR A 148 1.12 4.94 6.85
CA THR A 148 1.03 6.41 7.01
C THR A 148 -0.05 6.88 7.98
N ASP A 149 -0.86 5.99 8.52
CA ASP A 149 -1.94 6.35 9.44
C ASP A 149 -2.09 5.28 10.53
N PRO A 150 -1.93 5.63 11.83
CA PRO A 150 -2.09 4.68 12.93
C PRO A 150 -3.52 4.14 13.06
N ILE A 151 -4.53 4.83 12.53
CA ILE A 151 -5.91 4.35 12.49
C ILE A 151 -6.02 3.28 11.41
N LEU A 152 -5.61 3.58 10.17
CA LEU A 152 -5.76 2.65 9.04
C LEU A 152 -4.97 1.37 9.22
N GLN A 153 -3.80 1.45 9.87
CA GLN A 153 -2.99 0.28 10.14
C GLN A 153 -3.79 -0.81 10.87
N VAL A 154 -4.58 -0.45 11.89
CA VAL A 154 -5.36 -1.42 12.67
C VAL A 154 -6.44 -2.11 11.83
N TYR A 155 -6.91 -1.50 10.72
CA TYR A 155 -7.91 -2.09 9.83
C TYR A 155 -7.36 -3.02 8.75
N PHE A 156 -6.11 -2.83 8.33
CA PHE A 156 -5.57 -3.44 7.11
C PHE A 156 -4.21 -4.11 7.26
N GLU A 157 -3.50 -3.93 8.38
CA GLU A 157 -2.14 -4.47 8.55
C GLU A 157 -2.07 -6.00 8.43
N ASP A 158 -3.14 -6.72 8.73
CA ASP A 158 -3.21 -8.17 8.60
C ASP A 158 -3.27 -8.65 7.15
N LEU A 159 -3.52 -7.75 6.19
CA LEU A 159 -3.59 -8.05 4.76
C LEU A 159 -2.27 -7.79 4.02
N TYR A 160 -1.32 -7.08 4.65
CA TYR A 160 -0.08 -6.69 3.99
C TYR A 160 1.05 -7.68 4.26
N SER A 161 1.88 -7.93 3.25
CA SER A 161 3.09 -8.76 3.37
C SER A 161 4.34 -7.89 3.57
N PHE A 162 4.26 -6.61 3.20
CA PHE A 162 5.35 -5.63 3.34
C PHE A 162 4.77 -4.20 3.47
N GLY A 163 5.53 -3.30 4.09
CA GLY A 163 5.13 -1.91 4.29
C GLY A 163 5.97 -0.90 3.54
N LEU A 164 5.35 0.22 3.14
CA LEU A 164 6.03 1.42 2.67
C LEU A 164 5.76 2.55 3.65
N PHE A 165 6.81 3.17 4.15
CA PHE A 165 6.72 4.36 4.98
C PHE A 165 7.28 5.57 4.25
N TYR A 166 6.57 6.68 4.30
CA TYR A 166 6.98 7.90 3.64
C TYR A 166 7.16 9.00 4.66
N ASP A 167 8.23 9.78 4.51
CA ASP A 167 8.46 11.05 5.22
C ASP A 167 8.70 10.88 6.73
N LEU A 168 9.99 10.87 7.11
CA LEU A 168 10.46 10.62 8.47
C LEU A 168 10.30 11.80 9.44
N ASP A 169 9.82 12.95 8.97
CA ASP A 169 9.80 14.19 9.73
C ASP A 169 8.83 14.18 10.94
N ASN A 170 8.12 13.08 11.20
CA ASN A 170 7.09 13.00 12.23
C ASN A 170 7.36 11.92 13.29
N ASP A 171 7.71 12.33 14.50
CA ASP A 171 7.93 11.47 15.67
C ASP A 171 6.76 10.50 15.96
N CYS A 172 5.52 10.91 15.66
CA CYS A 172 4.34 10.05 15.85
C CYS A 172 4.41 8.79 14.98
N MET A 173 4.93 8.95 13.76
CA MET A 173 5.07 7.84 12.81
C MET A 173 6.19 6.89 13.21
N THR A 174 7.21 7.37 13.91
CA THR A 174 8.31 6.50 14.33
C THR A 174 7.86 5.35 15.23
N ASN A 175 6.88 5.65 16.09
CA ASN A 175 6.28 4.65 16.96
C ASN A 175 5.46 3.62 16.18
N LEU A 176 4.73 4.08 15.15
CA LEU A 176 3.93 3.23 14.28
C LEU A 176 4.79 2.14 13.60
N LEU A 177 5.95 2.56 13.09
CA LEU A 177 6.91 1.69 12.42
C LEU A 177 7.50 0.63 13.36
N SER A 178 7.82 1.02 14.60
CA SER A 178 8.35 0.11 15.62
C SER A 178 7.37 -1.00 16.02
N ASN A 179 6.08 -0.83 15.74
CA ASN A 179 5.03 -1.79 16.07
C ASN A 179 4.51 -2.59 14.86
N SER A 180 5.08 -2.37 13.66
CA SER A 180 4.64 -3.08 12.46
C SER A 180 4.95 -4.58 12.54
N PRO A 181 4.00 -5.45 12.14
CA PRO A 181 4.18 -6.90 12.18
C PRO A 181 4.88 -7.47 10.92
N PHE A 182 5.35 -6.61 10.02
CA PHE A 182 6.02 -6.96 8.77
C PHE A 182 7.18 -6.00 8.49
N GLY A 183 8.05 -6.40 7.57
CA GLY A 183 9.17 -5.57 7.13
C GLY A 183 8.71 -4.30 6.40
N ILE A 184 9.49 -3.23 6.52
CA ILE A 184 9.14 -1.91 5.99
C ILE A 184 10.29 -1.34 5.16
N ALA A 185 9.96 -0.75 4.01
CA ALA A 185 10.87 0.18 3.34
C ALA A 185 10.57 1.63 3.74
N ILE A 186 11.62 2.38 4.07
CA ILE A 186 11.52 3.79 4.42
C ILE A 186 11.93 4.63 3.21
N LEU A 187 11.01 5.49 2.78
CA LEU A 187 11.14 6.36 1.61
C LEU A 187 11.16 7.81 2.07
N ASP A 188 12.30 8.47 1.93
CA ASP A 188 12.44 9.90 2.13
C ASP A 188 12.71 10.59 0.79
N ARG A 189 11.92 11.62 0.48
CA ARG A 189 12.06 12.39 -0.76
C ARG A 189 13.25 13.34 -0.72
N HIS A 190 13.81 13.57 0.47
CA HIS A 190 14.88 14.52 0.69
C HIS A 190 16.26 13.89 0.78
N PHE A 191 16.39 12.57 0.57
CA PHE A 191 17.67 11.87 0.68
C PHE A 191 18.76 12.56 -0.15
N ASN A 192 19.85 12.86 0.54
CA ASN A 192 21.16 13.11 -0.03
C ASN A 192 22.19 12.14 0.56
N THR A 193 23.41 12.18 0.04
CA THR A 193 24.47 11.22 0.40
C THR A 193 24.80 11.21 1.90
N CYS A 194 24.83 12.37 2.55
CA CYS A 194 25.11 12.49 3.99
C CYS A 194 23.98 11.96 4.88
N GLN A 195 22.75 11.83 4.37
CA GLN A 195 21.59 11.44 5.16
C GLN A 195 21.40 9.93 5.29
N VAL A 196 22.00 9.10 4.43
CA VAL A 196 21.85 7.63 4.52
C VAL A 196 22.44 7.09 5.82
N GLU A 197 23.60 7.59 6.25
CA GLU A 197 24.22 7.17 7.51
C GLU A 197 23.43 7.71 8.73
N LEU A 198 22.97 8.96 8.66
CA LEU A 198 22.13 9.56 9.70
C LEU A 198 20.82 8.79 9.85
N LEU A 199 20.19 8.43 8.73
CA LEU A 199 19.00 7.61 8.72
C LEU A 199 19.26 6.25 9.35
N SER A 200 20.36 5.58 8.99
CA SER A 200 20.70 4.28 9.55
C SER A 200 20.77 4.32 11.09
N ARG A 201 21.28 5.42 11.65
CA ARG A 201 21.28 5.68 13.10
C ARG A 201 19.88 5.98 13.64
N GLN A 202 19.08 6.78 12.94
CA GLN A 202 17.69 7.06 13.31
C GLN A 202 16.84 5.78 13.33
N ILE A 203 17.00 4.90 12.34
CA ILE A 203 16.32 3.61 12.28
C ILE A 203 16.63 2.80 13.52
N GLN A 204 17.91 2.69 13.86
CA GLN A 204 18.35 1.93 15.02
C GLN A 204 17.81 2.51 16.34
N GLN A 205 17.77 3.84 16.47
CA GLN A 205 17.34 4.49 17.70
C GLN A 205 15.82 4.56 17.86
N CYS A 206 15.07 4.63 16.75
CA CYS A 206 13.65 4.90 16.76
C CYS A 206 12.79 3.68 16.43
N PHE A 207 13.27 2.74 15.61
CA PHE A 207 12.46 1.63 15.11
C PHE A 207 12.84 0.30 15.74
N GLU A 208 14.13 0.01 15.93
CA GLU A 208 14.60 -1.29 16.45
C GLU A 208 14.36 -1.47 17.97
N VAL A 209 13.91 -0.44 18.68
CA VAL A 209 13.77 -0.43 20.14
C VAL A 209 12.30 -0.45 20.55
N GLN A 210 12.01 -1.11 21.67
CA GLN A 210 10.69 -1.09 22.30
C GLN A 210 10.32 0.33 22.74
N ARG A 211 9.11 0.77 22.39
CA ARG A 211 8.62 2.12 22.72
C ARG A 211 7.19 2.10 23.19
N LEU A 212 6.93 2.91 24.21
CA LEU A 212 5.60 3.14 24.74
C LEU A 212 5.01 4.39 24.07
N HIS A 213 3.87 4.26 23.41
CA HIS A 213 3.26 5.33 22.62
C HIS A 213 1.74 5.25 22.61
N LEU A 214 1.07 6.30 22.13
CA LEU A 214 -0.38 6.27 21.91
C LEU A 214 -0.69 5.62 20.57
N GLY A 215 -1.62 4.66 20.58
CA GLY A 215 -2.10 3.98 19.39
C GLY A 215 -3.60 3.74 19.46
N VAL A 216 -4.15 3.21 18.37
CA VAL A 216 -5.56 2.82 18.29
C VAL A 216 -5.67 1.33 18.60
N MET A 217 -6.56 0.97 19.52
CA MET A 217 -6.86 -0.41 19.88
C MET A 217 -7.96 -0.97 18.99
N GLY A 218 -8.12 -2.30 18.96
CA GLY A 218 -9.09 -2.96 18.07
C GLY A 218 -10.56 -2.57 18.32
N LEU A 219 -10.90 -2.10 19.52
CA LEU A 219 -12.21 -1.52 19.85
C LEU A 219 -12.37 -0.05 19.43
N GLY A 220 -11.41 0.52 18.69
CA GLY A 220 -11.43 1.92 18.22
C GLY A 220 -11.09 2.95 19.30
N GLN A 221 -10.61 2.50 20.46
CA GLN A 221 -10.21 3.36 21.56
C GLN A 221 -8.74 3.76 21.43
N ILE A 222 -8.37 4.95 21.91
CA ILE A 222 -6.97 5.33 22.05
C ILE A 222 -6.41 4.67 23.31
N GLY A 223 -5.29 3.99 23.18
CA GLY A 223 -4.61 3.31 24.27
C GLY A 223 -3.10 3.51 24.22
N MET A 224 -2.43 3.16 25.31
CA MET A 224 -0.98 3.07 25.33
C MET A 224 -0.55 1.70 24.79
N VAL A 225 0.28 1.71 23.76
CA VAL A 225 0.83 0.53 23.10
C VAL A 225 2.33 0.46 23.40
N LEU A 226 2.78 -0.71 23.85
CA LEU A 226 4.20 -1.02 23.98
C LEU A 226 4.64 -1.82 22.74
N SER A 227 5.41 -1.18 21.86
CA SER A 227 5.96 -1.84 20.68
C SER A 227 7.09 -2.81 21.04
N LYS A 228 7.30 -3.80 20.18
CA LYS A 228 8.41 -4.76 20.30
C LYS A 228 9.72 -4.26 19.68
N GLY A 229 9.65 -3.19 18.88
CA GLY A 229 10.71 -2.81 17.97
C GLY A 229 10.62 -3.62 16.66
N ASN A 230 11.05 -3.01 15.56
CA ASN A 230 11.07 -3.60 14.23
C ASN A 230 12.46 -3.38 13.60
N SER A 231 13.21 -4.47 13.43
CA SER A 231 14.51 -4.49 12.75
C SER A 231 14.41 -4.85 11.27
N ASP A 232 13.23 -5.23 10.80
CA ASP A 232 13.00 -5.73 9.44
C ASP A 232 12.83 -4.53 8.49
N VAL A 233 13.86 -3.67 8.42
CA VAL A 233 13.82 -2.36 7.76
C VAL A 233 14.76 -2.32 6.55
N VAL A 234 14.26 -1.72 5.46
CA VAL A 234 14.99 -1.47 4.22
C VAL A 234 14.99 0.03 3.94
N ILE A 235 16.09 0.57 3.39
CA ILE A 235 16.16 1.98 2.99
C ILE A 235 15.77 2.07 1.52
N ALA A 236 14.74 2.84 1.18
CA ALA A 236 14.44 3.09 -0.22
C ALA A 236 15.19 4.31 -0.74
N ILE A 237 15.79 4.20 -1.91
CA ILE A 237 16.63 5.26 -2.48
C ILE A 237 16.36 5.41 -3.97
N GLY A 238 16.33 6.65 -4.46
CA GLY A 238 16.17 6.91 -5.88
C GLY A 238 17.35 6.39 -6.70
N LEU A 239 17.07 5.88 -7.92
CA LEU A 239 18.08 5.33 -8.82
C LEU A 239 19.28 6.26 -9.05
N ASP A 240 19.01 7.55 -9.22
CA ASP A 240 20.04 8.54 -9.53
C ASP A 240 20.99 8.75 -8.35
N LEU A 241 20.44 8.88 -7.14
CA LEU A 241 21.23 9.05 -5.93
C LEU A 241 22.07 7.80 -5.62
N LEU A 242 21.49 6.61 -5.76
CA LEU A 242 22.25 5.37 -5.56
C LEU A 242 23.41 5.27 -6.57
N SER A 243 23.17 5.65 -7.83
CA SER A 243 24.21 5.65 -8.86
C SER A 243 25.37 6.61 -8.54
N GLU A 244 25.12 7.69 -7.82
CA GLU A 244 26.16 8.63 -7.38
C GLU A 244 26.91 8.12 -6.14
N MET A 245 26.25 7.31 -5.31
CA MET A 245 26.78 6.78 -4.05
C MET A 245 27.43 5.39 -4.16
N MET A 246 27.48 4.78 -5.35
CA MET A 246 27.91 3.38 -5.52
C MET A 246 29.25 3.06 -4.84
N ASP A 247 30.24 3.95 -4.95
CA ASP A 247 31.56 3.77 -4.35
C ASP A 247 31.52 3.80 -2.81
N GLN A 248 30.65 4.63 -2.24
CA GLN A 248 30.46 4.75 -0.79
C GLN A 248 29.69 3.55 -0.24
N VAL A 249 28.63 3.14 -0.93
CA VAL A 249 27.82 1.99 -0.55
C VAL A 249 28.68 0.73 -0.54
N SER A 250 29.43 0.48 -1.61
CA SER A 250 30.29 -0.71 -1.76
C SER A 250 31.47 -0.76 -0.76
N SER A 251 31.86 0.37 -0.19
CA SER A 251 32.95 0.46 0.80
C SER A 251 32.45 0.54 2.24
N SER A 252 31.17 0.85 2.44
CA SER A 252 30.54 0.94 3.75
C SER A 252 30.00 -0.42 4.18
N SER A 253 30.21 -0.80 5.44
CA SER A 253 29.49 -1.92 6.04
C SER A 253 28.07 -1.47 6.41
N ASN A 254 27.25 -1.11 5.42
CA ASN A 254 25.89 -0.70 5.70
C ASN A 254 25.09 -1.91 6.19
N ARG A 255 24.41 -1.75 7.32
CA ARG A 255 23.60 -2.83 7.92
C ARG A 255 22.29 -3.04 7.16
N TYR A 256 21.77 -2.00 6.51
CA TYR A 256 20.49 -2.05 5.83
C TYR A 256 20.65 -2.27 4.34
N LYS A 257 19.72 -3.05 3.78
CA LYS A 257 19.60 -3.23 2.34
C LYS A 257 18.87 -2.05 1.70
N PHE A 258 19.03 -1.92 0.39
CA PHE A 258 18.43 -0.87 -0.41
C PHE A 258 17.27 -1.38 -1.28
N LEU A 259 16.16 -0.66 -1.26
CA LEU A 259 15.06 -0.76 -2.22
C LEU A 259 15.21 0.39 -3.22
N VAL A 260 15.53 0.11 -4.48
CA VAL A 260 15.83 1.17 -5.44
C VAL A 260 14.55 1.65 -6.12
N ASP A 261 14.17 2.89 -5.90
CA ASP A 261 13.01 3.52 -6.54
C ASP A 261 13.36 3.94 -7.97
N LEU A 262 12.73 3.26 -8.93
CA LEU A 262 12.84 3.55 -10.36
C LEU A 262 11.76 4.56 -10.80
N GLY A 263 10.73 4.81 -10.00
CA GLY A 263 9.61 5.67 -10.34
C GLY A 263 8.83 5.24 -11.58
N ILE A 264 8.18 6.20 -12.23
CA ILE A 264 7.41 6.00 -13.47
C ILE A 264 8.31 6.14 -14.69
N THR A 265 8.10 5.30 -15.70
CA THR A 265 8.85 5.36 -16.97
C THR A 265 7.87 5.54 -18.10
N SER A 266 7.84 6.73 -18.67
CA SER A 266 6.87 7.09 -19.70
C SER A 266 7.50 7.16 -21.08
N THR A 267 8.83 7.27 -21.21
CA THR A 267 9.49 7.40 -22.53
C THR A 267 10.55 6.34 -22.79
N CYS A 268 10.82 6.07 -24.08
CA CYS A 268 11.88 5.14 -24.50
C CYS A 268 13.27 5.62 -24.04
N GLN A 269 13.48 6.95 -24.00
CA GLN A 269 14.74 7.53 -23.54
C GLN A 269 14.93 7.31 -22.04
N GLU A 270 13.91 7.59 -21.22
CA GLU A 270 13.94 7.29 -19.79
C GLU A 270 14.21 5.81 -19.53
N TYR A 271 13.53 4.92 -20.25
CA TYR A 271 13.76 3.47 -20.14
C TYR A 271 15.21 3.11 -20.41
N LYS A 272 15.80 3.59 -21.52
CA LYS A 272 17.21 3.32 -21.87
C LYS A 272 18.17 3.85 -20.82
N ASP A 273 17.92 5.03 -20.28
CA ASP A 273 18.79 5.64 -19.28
C ASP A 273 18.69 4.91 -17.93
N LYS A 274 17.48 4.53 -17.49
CA LYS A 274 17.28 3.71 -16.29
C LYS A 274 17.88 2.32 -16.43
N SER A 275 17.64 1.64 -17.55
CA SER A 275 18.20 0.30 -17.83
C SER A 275 19.74 0.31 -17.83
N ARG A 276 20.37 1.36 -18.39
CA ARG A 276 21.84 1.53 -18.32
C ARG A 276 22.35 1.71 -16.89
N LYS A 277 21.69 2.53 -16.08
CA LYS A 277 22.05 2.78 -14.67
C LYS A 277 21.85 1.52 -13.83
N LEU A 278 20.71 0.85 -14.01
CA LEU A 278 20.36 -0.41 -13.36
C LEU A 278 21.45 -1.46 -13.59
N LYS A 279 21.84 -1.67 -14.85
CA LYS A 279 22.90 -2.62 -15.19
C LYS A 279 24.21 -2.32 -14.46
N ARG A 280 24.63 -1.05 -14.43
CA ARG A 280 25.84 -0.63 -13.71
C ARG A 280 25.75 -0.88 -12.20
N ILE A 281 24.60 -0.57 -11.60
CA ILE A 281 24.37 -0.79 -10.16
C ILE A 281 24.45 -2.28 -9.83
N LEU A 282 23.78 -3.13 -10.61
CA LEU A 282 23.81 -4.58 -10.41
C LEU A 282 25.19 -5.19 -10.65
N GLU A 283 26.02 -4.59 -11.49
CA GLU A 283 27.40 -5.03 -11.74
C GLU A 283 28.38 -4.59 -10.64
N ALA A 284 28.17 -3.43 -10.01
CA ALA A 284 29.15 -2.86 -9.08
C ALA A 284 28.79 -2.99 -7.59
N VAL A 285 27.50 -2.93 -7.24
CA VAL A 285 27.05 -3.04 -5.85
C VAL A 285 26.95 -4.51 -5.48
N HIS A 286 27.43 -4.88 -4.29
CA HIS A 286 27.28 -6.24 -3.80
C HIS A 286 25.79 -6.60 -3.75
N ARG A 287 25.40 -7.69 -4.42
CA ARG A 287 24.02 -8.22 -4.45
C ARG A 287 23.37 -8.23 -3.07
N THR A 288 24.14 -8.55 -2.05
CA THR A 288 23.68 -8.68 -0.66
C THR A 288 23.13 -7.38 -0.08
N GLU A 289 23.47 -6.23 -0.67
CA GLU A 289 23.05 -4.90 -0.26
C GLU A 289 21.77 -4.43 -0.95
N ILE A 290 21.32 -5.08 -2.02
CA ILE A 290 20.08 -4.72 -2.73
C ILE A 290 18.97 -5.68 -2.32
N PHE A 291 17.92 -5.14 -1.73
CA PHE A 291 16.70 -5.89 -1.42
C PHE A 291 15.81 -6.04 -2.66
N GLY A 292 15.70 -4.98 -3.47
CA GLY A 292 14.77 -4.96 -4.58
C GLY A 292 14.66 -3.64 -5.31
N PHE A 293 13.64 -3.56 -6.17
CA PHE A 293 13.31 -2.37 -6.96
C PHE A 293 11.85 -1.96 -6.75
N MET A 294 11.55 -0.68 -6.84
CA MET A 294 10.18 -0.18 -6.86
C MET A 294 9.90 0.46 -8.22
N ILE A 295 8.77 0.08 -8.84
CA ILE A 295 8.36 0.52 -10.17
C ILE A 295 6.93 1.01 -10.10
N ASN A 296 6.71 2.25 -10.52
CA ASN A 296 5.36 2.71 -10.80
C ASN A 296 4.97 2.27 -12.21
N SER A 297 4.05 1.30 -12.30
CA SER A 297 3.63 0.69 -13.57
C SER A 297 2.52 1.46 -14.28
N GLY A 298 2.19 2.65 -13.78
CA GLY A 298 1.16 3.50 -14.34
C GLY A 298 -0.25 3.09 -13.91
N GLU A 299 -1.23 3.67 -14.58
CA GLU A 299 -2.60 3.73 -14.08
C GLU A 299 -3.56 2.84 -14.87
N LEU A 300 -3.15 2.40 -16.06
CA LEU A 300 -3.99 1.67 -17.00
C LEU A 300 -3.54 0.21 -17.07
N TYR A 301 -4.42 -0.69 -16.62
CA TYR A 301 -4.23 -2.14 -16.70
C TYR A 301 -5.37 -2.70 -17.53
N THR A 302 -5.24 -2.59 -18.86
CA THR A 302 -6.30 -3.02 -19.78
C THR A 302 -6.46 -4.53 -19.76
N THR A 303 -7.66 -5.01 -19.42
CA THR A 303 -8.13 -6.37 -19.71
C THR A 303 -9.26 -6.34 -20.73
N THR A 304 -9.07 -5.73 -21.92
CA THR A 304 -10.02 -5.88 -23.03
C THR A 304 -9.38 -5.54 -24.37
N ALA A 305 -9.17 -6.56 -25.20
CA ALA A 305 -9.41 -6.44 -26.63
C ALA A 305 -10.92 -6.51 -26.86
N THR A 306 -11.64 -5.41 -26.69
CA THR A 306 -13.01 -5.31 -27.22
C THR A 306 -12.93 -4.75 -28.63
N SER A 307 -13.07 -5.68 -29.57
CA SER A 307 -13.47 -5.42 -30.96
C SER A 307 -14.56 -4.35 -30.99
N THR A 308 -14.30 -3.31 -31.79
CA THR A 308 -15.30 -2.42 -32.37
C THR A 308 -16.38 -3.25 -33.08
N ALA A 309 -17.52 -3.43 -32.42
CA ALA A 309 -18.79 -3.71 -33.08
C ALA A 309 -19.89 -3.09 -32.23
N CYS A 310 -20.70 -2.25 -32.88
CA CYS A 310 -21.82 -1.52 -32.35
C CYS A 310 -22.68 -2.38 -31.41
N VAL A 311 -22.80 -1.96 -30.15
CA VAL A 311 -23.95 -2.26 -29.31
C VAL A 311 -24.38 -0.93 -28.69
N ASP A 312 -25.58 -0.52 -29.07
CA ASP A 312 -26.25 0.70 -28.66
C ASP A 312 -26.31 0.87 -27.14
N ASP A 313 -26.20 2.13 -26.72
CA ASP A 313 -26.75 2.72 -25.49
C ASP A 313 -27.28 1.75 -24.42
N TYR A 314 -26.40 1.38 -23.48
CA TYR A 314 -26.80 1.12 -22.10
C TYR A 314 -25.66 1.45 -21.14
N VAL A 315 -25.31 2.74 -21.07
CA VAL A 315 -24.55 3.29 -19.94
C VAL A 315 -25.52 3.42 -18.78
N ASP A 316 -25.75 2.33 -18.04
CA ASP A 316 -26.36 2.45 -16.72
C ASP A 316 -25.27 3.01 -15.79
N SER A 317 -25.36 4.32 -15.60
CA SER A 317 -24.56 5.09 -14.66
C SER A 317 -25.01 4.69 -13.25
N HIS A 318 -24.57 3.52 -12.80
CA HIS A 318 -24.73 3.09 -11.42
C HIS A 318 -23.79 3.90 -10.53
N SER A 319 -24.26 5.11 -10.21
CA SER A 319 -23.82 5.89 -9.06
C SER A 319 -23.58 4.97 -7.86
N TYR A 320 -22.37 5.01 -7.32
CA TYR A 320 -22.14 4.60 -5.95
C TYR A 320 -22.93 5.59 -5.10
N LEU A 321 -24.17 5.24 -4.77
CA LEU A 321 -24.98 6.01 -3.83
C LEU A 321 -24.17 6.14 -2.55
N SER A 322 -23.66 7.35 -2.33
CA SER A 322 -23.14 7.79 -1.04
C SER A 322 -24.16 7.41 0.02
N MET A 323 -23.79 6.53 0.95
CA MET A 323 -24.65 6.10 2.06
C MET A 323 -25.00 7.25 3.03
N SER A 324 -24.65 8.50 2.71
CA SER A 324 -24.96 9.67 3.53
C SER A 324 -26.35 10.27 3.26
N SER A 325 -27.01 9.96 2.13
CA SER A 325 -28.21 10.71 1.71
C SER A 325 -29.54 10.20 2.26
N ASP A 326 -29.63 8.92 2.68
CA ASP A 326 -30.92 8.28 3.01
C ASP A 326 -31.14 8.00 4.51
N LEU A 327 -30.35 8.61 5.40
CA LEU A 327 -30.59 8.53 6.85
C LEU A 327 -31.68 9.51 7.34
N HIS A 328 -32.83 9.52 6.66
CA HIS A 328 -34.10 9.90 7.28
C HIS A 328 -34.92 8.63 7.57
N ILE A 329 -34.36 7.75 8.41
CA ILE A 329 -35.05 6.53 8.82
C ILE A 329 -35.67 6.73 10.21
N SER A 330 -36.99 6.78 10.21
CA SER A 330 -37.86 6.78 11.38
C SER A 330 -37.49 5.64 12.34
N ARG A 331 -37.26 5.99 13.62
CA ARG A 331 -36.95 5.09 14.74
C ARG A 331 -38.11 4.12 15.02
N LYS A 332 -38.28 3.07 14.24
CA LYS A 332 -38.99 1.85 14.65
C LYS A 332 -38.34 0.61 14.01
N ASN A 333 -37.83 -0.28 14.87
CA ASN A 333 -37.31 -1.64 14.63
C ASN A 333 -35.79 -1.80 14.44
N ASN A 334 -35.08 -2.03 15.55
CA ASN A 334 -33.65 -2.38 15.61
C ASN A 334 -33.29 -3.71 14.91
N GLY A 335 -34.26 -4.53 14.50
CA GLY A 335 -34.03 -5.79 13.79
C GLY A 335 -33.91 -5.68 12.26
N SER A 336 -34.25 -4.52 11.65
CA SER A 336 -34.13 -4.33 10.20
C SER A 336 -32.76 -3.78 9.78
N ILE A 337 -32.07 -3.07 10.67
CA ILE A 337 -30.78 -2.43 10.39
C ILE A 337 -29.68 -3.47 10.21
N SER A 338 -29.60 -4.49 11.09
CA SER A 338 -28.59 -5.55 10.95
C SER A 338 -28.82 -6.39 9.69
N LYS A 339 -30.08 -6.72 9.37
CA LYS A 339 -30.44 -7.44 8.14
C LYS A 339 -30.14 -6.61 6.90
N SER A 340 -30.44 -5.31 6.93
CA SER A 340 -30.14 -4.38 5.83
C SER A 340 -28.63 -4.23 5.63
N MET A 341 -27.86 -4.05 6.71
CA MET A 341 -26.41 -3.94 6.66
C MET A 341 -25.78 -5.23 6.15
N ILE A 342 -26.18 -6.40 6.67
CA ILE A 342 -25.69 -7.70 6.19
C ILE A 342 -26.06 -7.91 4.71
N SER A 343 -27.27 -7.55 4.29
CA SER A 343 -27.67 -7.67 2.88
C SER A 343 -26.88 -6.72 1.97
N ALA A 344 -26.54 -5.52 2.44
CA ALA A 344 -25.71 -4.58 1.71
C ALA A 344 -24.27 -5.09 1.60
N LEU A 345 -23.72 -5.68 2.67
CA LEU A 345 -22.40 -6.31 2.67
C LEU A 345 -22.34 -7.52 1.75
N GLN A 346 -23.36 -8.38 1.77
CA GLN A 346 -23.49 -9.51 0.84
C GLN A 346 -23.58 -9.02 -0.61
N SER A 347 -24.32 -7.94 -0.87
CA SER A 347 -24.40 -7.31 -2.19
C SER A 347 -23.03 -6.79 -2.63
N SER A 348 -22.33 -6.02 -1.79
CA SER A 348 -20.98 -5.52 -2.08
C SER A 348 -19.98 -6.65 -2.31
N TYR A 349 -19.98 -7.69 -1.47
CA TYR A 349 -19.12 -8.85 -1.66
C TYR A 349 -19.44 -9.58 -2.97
N SER A 350 -20.71 -9.81 -3.27
CA SER A 350 -21.12 -10.47 -4.52
C SER A 350 -20.72 -9.67 -5.75
N LYS A 351 -20.77 -8.33 -5.68
CA LYS A 351 -20.31 -7.43 -6.74
C LYS A 351 -18.80 -7.54 -6.94
N VAL A 352 -18.01 -7.39 -5.87
CA VAL A 352 -16.54 -7.53 -5.94
C VAL A 352 -16.16 -8.91 -6.47
N ALA A 353 -16.73 -9.99 -5.92
CA ALA A 353 -16.46 -11.35 -6.37
C ALA A 353 -16.91 -11.60 -7.82
N SER A 354 -18.02 -11.00 -8.27
CA SER A 354 -18.50 -11.12 -9.65
C SER A 354 -17.61 -10.38 -10.65
N LEU A 355 -17.06 -9.21 -10.28
CA LEU A 355 -16.11 -8.47 -11.12
C LEU A 355 -14.83 -9.27 -11.36
N VAL A 356 -14.38 -10.02 -10.34
CA VAL A 356 -13.24 -10.93 -10.48
C VAL A 356 -13.60 -12.13 -11.37
N LYS A 357 -14.74 -12.78 -11.12
CA LYS A 357 -15.18 -13.97 -11.88
C LYS A 357 -15.54 -13.70 -13.33
N MET A 358 -16.16 -12.56 -13.65
CA MET A 358 -16.51 -12.19 -15.03
C MET A 358 -15.26 -12.00 -15.89
N ASN A 359 -14.13 -11.61 -15.30
CA ASN A 359 -12.86 -11.46 -16.00
C ASN A 359 -12.03 -12.76 -16.04
N ASP A 360 -12.47 -13.84 -15.39
CA ASP A 360 -11.78 -15.14 -15.44
C ASP A 360 -12.24 -16.01 -16.64
N ILE A 361 -13.28 -15.58 -17.36
CA ILE A 361 -13.80 -16.25 -18.56
C ILE A 361 -13.33 -15.49 -19.82
N SER A 362 -12.03 -15.56 -20.13
CA SER A 362 -11.50 -15.31 -21.49
C SER A 362 -10.01 -15.64 -21.60
N ASN A 363 -9.69 -16.93 -21.53
CA ASN A 363 -8.43 -17.46 -22.09
C ASN A 363 -8.72 -17.98 -23.50
N ALA A 364 -8.58 -17.11 -24.50
CA ALA A 364 -8.27 -17.40 -25.90
C ALA A 364 -8.55 -16.15 -26.76
N ASP A 365 -7.52 -15.33 -27.04
CA ASP A 365 -7.13 -14.98 -28.41
C ASP A 365 -6.09 -13.85 -28.43
N ASN A 366 -5.07 -14.05 -29.26
CA ASN A 366 -4.01 -13.09 -29.56
C ASN A 366 -4.57 -11.92 -30.39
N GLY A 367 -4.90 -10.81 -29.72
CA GLY A 367 -5.24 -9.53 -30.35
C GLY A 367 -4.29 -8.44 -29.88
N CYS A 368 -3.52 -7.87 -30.80
CA CYS A 368 -2.59 -6.75 -30.59
C CYS A 368 -3.35 -5.46 -30.22
N GLY A 369 -3.70 -5.32 -28.94
CA GLY A 369 -4.01 -4.03 -28.34
C GLY A 369 -2.70 -3.37 -27.89
N SER A 370 -2.49 -2.10 -28.21
CA SER A 370 -1.33 -1.35 -27.73
C SER A 370 -1.39 -1.24 -26.21
N GLN A 371 -0.54 -1.99 -25.52
CA GLN A 371 -0.38 -1.90 -24.07
C GLN A 371 -0.09 -0.44 -23.67
N PRO A 372 -0.67 0.06 -22.56
CA PRO A 372 -0.35 1.39 -22.04
C PRO A 372 1.16 1.56 -21.89
N GLN A 373 1.67 2.71 -22.32
CA GLN A 373 3.09 2.94 -22.52
C GLN A 373 3.92 2.73 -21.24
N GLU A 374 3.40 3.16 -20.09
CA GLU A 374 4.05 3.01 -18.77
C GLU A 374 4.12 1.55 -18.35
N LEU A 375 3.00 0.82 -18.49
CA LEU A 375 2.92 -0.61 -18.17
C LEU A 375 3.87 -1.43 -19.06
N TYR A 376 4.00 -1.05 -20.34
CA TYR A 376 4.96 -1.66 -21.26
C TYR A 376 6.41 -1.47 -20.81
N TYR A 377 6.80 -0.27 -20.39
CA TYR A 377 8.17 -0.04 -19.90
C TYR A 377 8.42 -0.66 -18.52
N ALA A 378 7.41 -0.70 -17.65
CA ALA A 378 7.50 -1.45 -16.40
C ALA A 378 7.75 -2.93 -16.66
N ASP A 379 7.05 -3.51 -17.65
CA ASP A 379 7.25 -4.91 -18.02
C ASP A 379 8.67 -5.19 -18.54
N LYS A 380 9.18 -4.31 -19.39
CA LYS A 380 10.56 -4.39 -19.88
C LYS A 380 11.58 -4.28 -18.74
N LEU A 381 11.41 -3.33 -17.83
CA LEU A 381 12.32 -3.17 -16.69
C LEU A 381 12.31 -4.40 -15.80
N ILE A 382 11.15 -4.98 -15.50
CA ILE A 382 11.04 -6.22 -14.71
C ILE A 382 11.80 -7.37 -15.39
N THR A 383 11.62 -7.52 -16.71
CA THR A 383 12.28 -8.57 -17.49
C THR A 383 13.80 -8.36 -17.55
N ASP A 384 14.25 -7.12 -17.73
CA ASP A 384 15.67 -6.76 -17.71
C ASP A 384 16.30 -7.04 -16.34
N ILE A 385 15.60 -6.70 -15.24
CA ILE A 385 16.05 -6.97 -13.87
C ILE A 385 16.25 -8.48 -13.64
N ASP A 386 15.27 -9.32 -14.00
CA ASP A 386 15.39 -10.79 -13.86
C ASP A 386 16.53 -11.35 -14.72
N SER A 387 16.68 -10.83 -15.94
CA SER A 387 17.75 -11.23 -16.87
C SER A 387 19.14 -10.84 -16.37
N TYR A 388 19.31 -9.63 -15.83
CA TYR A 388 20.56 -9.19 -15.24
C TYR A 388 20.89 -9.96 -13.97
N PHE A 389 19.88 -10.30 -13.17
CA PHE A 389 20.06 -11.12 -11.99
C PHE A 389 20.60 -12.52 -12.35
N HIS A 390 20.12 -13.13 -13.44
CA HIS A 390 20.66 -14.39 -13.97
C HIS A 390 22.14 -14.32 -14.37
N LEU A 391 22.64 -13.17 -14.80
CA LEU A 391 24.02 -13.01 -15.29
C LEU A 391 25.04 -12.73 -14.18
N VAL A 392 24.57 -12.30 -13.01
CA VAL A 392 25.41 -11.94 -11.84
C VAL A 392 25.49 -13.10 -10.83
N LEU A 393 24.63 -14.13 -10.98
CA LEU A 393 24.76 -15.45 -10.33
C LEU A 393 25.81 -16.30 -11.04
#